data_AF-E1JZR3-F1
#
_entry.id   AF-E1JZR3-F1
#
_cell.length_a   1.000
_cell.length_b   1.000
_cell.length_c   1.000
_cell.angle_alpha   90.00
_cell.angle_beta   90.00
_cell.angle_gamma   90.00
#
_symmetry.space_group_name_H-M   'P 1'
#
loop_
_entity.id
_entity.type
_entity.pdbx_description
1 polymer ?
#
loop_
_entity_poly.entity_id
_entity_poly.type
_entity_poly.pdbx_seq_one_letter_code
_entity_poly.pdbx_strand_id
1 'polypeptide(L)'
;MASGLGPLDETLAAGGRLSGVCLDILADRLELLGLEAREAKVRLAQCLILACAGAALLVVGLGLVGVAVLIAVPPPWRAWVAAGIAFVCLAAGAGAFWRLRRRLSGLPRVFSQTAAELRKDRECF
;
A
#
# COMPACT_ATOMS: atom_id res chain seq x y z
N MET A 1 -0.76 -42.66 50.89
CA MET A 1 -1.43 -41.45 50.33
C MET A 1 -0.59 -40.95 49.16
N ALA A 2 -0.69 -41.53 47.95
CA ALA A 2 -0.03 -41.00 46.75
C ALA A 2 -0.45 -41.80 45.50
N SER A 3 -1.72 -41.70 45.06
CA SER A 3 -2.16 -42.33 43.81
C SER A 3 -3.24 -41.54 43.05
N GLY A 4 -3.32 -40.22 43.28
CA GLY A 4 -4.35 -39.35 42.68
C GLY A 4 -3.88 -38.39 41.58
N LEU A 5 -2.59 -38.33 41.23
CA LEU A 5 -2.04 -37.26 40.35
C LEU A 5 -1.74 -37.68 38.90
N GLY A 6 -1.55 -38.98 38.63
CA GLY A 6 -1.19 -39.49 37.30
C GLY A 6 -2.11 -39.07 36.14
N PRO A 7 -3.45 -39.03 36.29
CA PRO A 7 -4.35 -38.62 35.22
C PRO A 7 -4.19 -37.14 34.84
N LEU A 8 -3.85 -36.29 35.81
CA LEU A 8 -3.70 -34.85 35.59
C LEU A 8 -2.38 -34.54 34.86
N ASP A 9 -1.32 -35.27 35.19
CA ASP A 9 -0.01 -35.14 34.53
C ASP A 9 -0.08 -35.52 33.04
N GLU A 10 -0.85 -36.56 32.69
CA GLU A 10 -1.09 -36.94 31.29
C GLU A 10 -1.89 -35.88 30.52
N THR A 11 -2.91 -35.28 31.14
CA THR A 11 -3.69 -34.20 30.51
C THR A 11 -2.90 -32.90 30.34
N LEU A 12 -2.03 -32.57 31.29
CA LEU A 12 -1.12 -31.42 31.21
C LEU A 12 -0.07 -31.63 30.10
N ALA A 13 0.49 -32.83 30.00
CA ALA A 13 1.42 -33.19 28.94
C ALA A 13 0.74 -33.18 27.56
N ALA A 14 -0.51 -33.65 27.46
CA ALA A 14 -1.30 -33.56 26.24
C ALA A 14 -1.62 -32.10 25.87
N GLY A 15 -1.98 -31.26 26.84
CA GLY A 15 -2.22 -29.83 26.66
C GLY A 15 -0.99 -29.09 26.13
N GLY A 16 0.19 -29.35 26.69
CA GLY A 16 1.45 -28.74 26.24
C GLY A 16 1.85 -29.14 24.82
N ARG A 17 1.55 -30.37 24.39
CA ARG A 17 1.77 -30.82 23.01
C ARG A 17 0.81 -30.14 22.04
N LEU A 18 -0.47 -30.03 22.40
CA LEU A 18 -1.48 -29.36 21.59
C LEU A 18 -1.17 -27.86 21.43
N SER A 19 -0.71 -27.20 22.49
CA SER A 19 -0.28 -25.80 22.40
C SER A 19 0.93 -25.63 21.48
N GLY A 20 1.91 -26.54 21.55
CA GLY A 20 3.07 -26.51 20.65
C GLY A 20 2.67 -26.64 19.17
N VAL A 21 1.79 -27.59 18.86
CA VAL A 21 1.27 -27.79 17.49
C VAL A 21 0.46 -26.59 17.00
N CYS A 22 -0.39 -26.01 17.85
CA CYS A 22 -1.14 -24.80 17.50
C CYS A 22 -0.23 -23.60 17.22
N LEU A 23 0.84 -23.42 18.01
CA LEU A 23 1.80 -22.34 17.82
C LEU A 23 2.60 -22.51 16.52
N ASP A 24 3.03 -23.74 16.19
CA ASP A 24 3.73 -24.03 14.93
C ASP A 24 2.84 -23.74 13.71
N ILE A 25 1.58 -24.19 13.74
CA ILE A 25 0.63 -23.92 12.65
C ILE A 25 0.39 -22.43 12.48
N LEU A 26 0.28 -21.69 13.59
CA LEU A 26 0.05 -20.25 13.55
C LEU A 26 1.29 -19.49 13.05
N ALA A 27 2.49 -19.90 13.48
CA ALA A 27 3.75 -19.34 13.01
C ALA A 27 3.92 -19.52 11.50
N ASP A 28 3.67 -20.72 10.98
CA ASP A 28 3.79 -21.05 9.56
C ASP A 28 2.80 -20.25 8.69
N ARG A 29 1.57 -20.05 9.18
CA ARG A 29 0.56 -19.21 8.52
C ARG A 29 0.93 -17.73 8.53
N LEU A 30 1.49 -17.22 9.64
CA LEU A 30 1.98 -15.84 9.72
C LEU A 30 3.19 -15.60 8.81
N GLU A 31 4.05 -16.60 8.63
CA GLU A 31 5.16 -16.55 7.69
C GLU A 31 4.67 -16.46 6.24
N LEU A 32 3.70 -17.30 5.87
CA LEU A 32 3.02 -17.25 4.57
C LEU A 32 2.28 -15.93 4.33
N LEU A 33 1.48 -15.45 5.29
CA LEU A 33 0.80 -14.15 5.22
C LEU A 33 1.79 -12.99 5.12
N GLY A 34 2.92 -13.08 5.83
CA GLY A 34 4.00 -12.11 5.76
C GLY A 34 4.65 -12.05 4.38
N LEU A 35 4.84 -13.21 3.74
CA LEU A 35 5.34 -13.33 2.38
C LEU A 35 4.36 -12.77 1.34
N GLU A 36 3.09 -13.14 1.40
CA GLU A 36 2.04 -12.63 0.50
C GLU A 36 1.88 -11.11 0.63
N ALA A 37 1.91 -10.59 1.87
CA ALA A 37 1.87 -9.16 2.12
C ALA A 37 3.10 -8.43 1.55
N ARG A 38 4.26 -9.09 1.50
CA ARG A 38 5.48 -8.53 0.90
C ARG A 38 5.40 -8.53 -0.63
N GLU A 39 4.85 -9.57 -1.23
CA GLU A 39 4.63 -9.62 -2.68
C GLU A 39 3.60 -8.58 -3.14
N ALA A 40 2.49 -8.44 -2.41
CA ALA A 40 1.46 -7.44 -2.67
C ALA A 40 2.04 -6.02 -2.61
N LYS A 41 2.94 -5.73 -1.67
CA LYS A 41 3.67 -4.44 -1.61
C LYS A 41 4.51 -4.18 -2.85
N VAL A 42 5.28 -5.17 -3.30
CA VAL A 42 6.16 -5.02 -4.47
C VAL A 42 5.33 -4.74 -5.72
N ARG A 43 4.23 -5.49 -5.92
CA ARG A 43 3.30 -5.26 -7.03
C ARG A 43 2.67 -3.87 -6.96
N LEU A 44 2.28 -3.42 -5.77
CA LEU A 44 1.68 -2.11 -5.57
C LEU A 44 2.69 -0.99 -5.82
N ALA A 45 3.94 -1.16 -5.39
CA ALA A 45 5.04 -0.23 -5.67
C ALA A 45 5.36 -0.18 -7.18
N GLN A 46 5.43 -1.32 -7.86
CA GLN A 46 5.60 -1.38 -9.32
C GLN A 46 4.47 -0.67 -10.06
N CYS A 47 3.21 -0.92 -9.69
CA CYS A 47 2.07 -0.21 -10.27
C CYS A 47 2.14 1.30 -10.03
N LEU A 48 2.58 1.71 -8.82
CA LEU A 48 2.73 3.12 -8.48
C LEU A 48 3.82 3.79 -9.32
N ILE A 49 4.97 3.13 -9.48
CA ILE A 49 6.07 3.62 -10.33
C ILE A 49 5.59 3.75 -11.78
N LEU A 50 4.92 2.74 -12.31
CA LEU A 50 4.40 2.75 -13.68
C LEU A 50 3.36 3.85 -13.88
N ALA A 51 2.46 4.03 -12.91
CA ALA A 51 1.45 5.09 -12.93
C ALA A 51 2.09 6.49 -12.86
N CYS A 52 3.09 6.69 -12.01
CA CYS A 52 3.84 7.95 -11.92
C CYS A 52 4.59 8.24 -13.22
N ALA A 53 5.26 7.24 -13.80
CA ALA A 53 5.96 7.37 -15.08
C ALA A 53 4.99 7.73 -16.21
N GLY A 54 3.86 7.02 -16.31
CA GLY A 54 2.82 7.31 -17.29
C GLY A 54 2.21 8.70 -17.13
N ALA A 55 1.95 9.13 -15.89
CA ALA A 55 1.46 10.48 -15.60
C ALA A 55 2.48 11.55 -16.01
N ALA A 56 3.76 11.35 -15.73
CA ALA A 56 4.82 12.26 -16.16
C ALA A 56 4.88 12.37 -17.70
N LEU A 57 4.82 11.25 -18.40
CA LEU A 57 4.83 11.20 -19.86
C LEU A 57 3.62 11.92 -20.46
N LEU A 58 2.43 11.76 -19.86
CA LEU A 58 1.22 12.47 -20.29
C LEU A 58 1.33 13.98 -20.09
N VAL A 59 1.88 14.44 -18.97
CA VAL A 59 2.10 15.89 -18.72
C VAL A 59 3.07 16.47 -19.74
N VAL A 60 4.18 15.77 -20.02
CA VAL A 60 5.14 16.19 -21.05
C VAL A 60 4.50 16.22 -22.43
N GLY A 61 3.76 15.18 -22.80
CA GLY A 61 3.04 15.11 -24.08
C GLY A 61 2.01 16.23 -24.24
N LEU A 62 1.23 16.51 -23.18
CA LEU A 62 0.27 17.62 -23.17
C LEU A 62 0.98 18.98 -23.33
N GLY A 63 2.14 19.16 -22.70
CA GLY A 63 2.99 20.34 -22.87
C GLY A 63 3.46 20.51 -24.31
N LEU A 64 3.94 19.44 -24.96
CA LEU A 64 4.37 19.46 -26.36
C LEU A 64 3.21 19.81 -27.31
N VAL A 65 2.03 19.23 -27.09
CA VAL A 65 0.81 19.58 -27.84
C VAL A 65 0.48 21.05 -27.65
N GLY A 66 0.55 21.55 -26.41
CA GLY A 66 0.33 22.95 -26.10
C GLY A 66 1.27 23.89 -26.85
N VAL A 67 2.56 23.56 -26.90
CA VAL A 67 3.57 24.31 -27.68
C VAL A 67 3.27 24.26 -29.17
N ALA A 68 2.92 23.08 -29.71
CA ALA A 68 2.57 22.92 -31.13
C ALA A 68 1.36 23.78 -31.51
N VAL A 69 0.32 23.80 -30.68
CA VAL A 69 -0.85 24.68 -30.85
C VAL A 69 -0.43 26.15 -30.79
N LEU A 70 0.45 26.52 -29.86
CA LEU A 70 0.91 27.90 -29.72
C LEU A 70 1.70 28.40 -30.94
N ILE A 71 2.44 27.51 -31.62
CA ILE A 71 3.13 27.82 -32.88
C ILE A 71 2.13 27.99 -34.03
N ALA A 72 1.06 27.20 -34.06
CA ALA A 72 0.05 27.25 -35.12
C ALA A 72 -0.92 28.45 -34.99
N VAL A 73 -1.07 29.03 -33.80
CA VAL A 73 -2.02 30.12 -33.53
C VAL A 73 -1.46 31.50 -33.90
N PRO A 74 -2.25 32.38 -34.56
CA PRO A 74 -1.84 33.74 -34.87
C PRO A 74 -1.53 34.60 -33.62
N PRO A 75 -0.62 35.59 -33.72
CA PRO A 75 -0.18 36.42 -32.59
C PRO A 75 -1.29 37.02 -31.69
N PRO A 76 -2.42 37.54 -32.22
CA PRO A 76 -3.43 38.16 -31.38
C PRO A 76 -4.13 37.21 -30.40
N TRP A 77 -4.16 35.90 -30.68
CA TRP A 77 -4.87 34.91 -29.86
C TRP A 77 -3.93 34.04 -29.03
N ARG A 78 -2.61 34.12 -29.27
CA ARG A 78 -1.60 33.28 -28.59
C ARG A 78 -1.66 33.37 -27.06
N ALA A 79 -1.87 34.55 -26.50
CA ALA A 79 -1.91 34.73 -25.04
C ALA A 79 -3.12 34.03 -24.41
N TRP A 80 -4.30 34.13 -25.03
CA TRP A 80 -5.52 33.46 -24.56
C TRP A 80 -5.42 31.94 -24.68
N VAL A 81 -4.87 31.44 -25.78
CA VAL A 81 -4.66 30.01 -25.99
C VAL A 81 -3.62 29.47 -25.00
N ALA A 82 -2.51 30.19 -24.77
CA ALA A 82 -1.53 29.83 -23.76
C ALA A 82 -2.14 29.79 -22.35
N ALA A 83 -2.96 30.78 -22.00
CA ALA A 83 -3.65 30.83 -20.70
C ALA A 83 -4.62 29.65 -20.54
N GLY A 84 -5.37 29.29 -21.60
CA GLY A 84 -6.26 28.13 -21.59
C GLY A 84 -5.50 26.81 -21.41
N ILE A 85 -4.42 26.61 -22.15
CA ILE A 85 -3.55 25.42 -22.01
C ILE A 85 -2.96 25.36 -20.59
N ALA A 86 -2.44 26.47 -20.08
CA ALA A 86 -1.88 26.54 -18.74
C ALA A 86 -2.94 26.20 -17.68
N PHE A 87 -4.16 26.72 -17.81
CA PHE A 87 -5.25 26.43 -16.90
C PHE A 87 -5.64 24.94 -16.91
N VAL A 88 -5.76 24.33 -18.09
CA VAL A 88 -6.07 22.90 -18.21
C VAL A 88 -4.96 22.04 -17.60
N CYS A 89 -3.69 22.37 -17.88
CA CYS A 89 -2.54 21.68 -17.29
C CYS A 89 -2.50 21.80 -15.77
N LEU A 90 -2.76 23.00 -15.22
CA LEU A 90 -2.81 23.24 -13.79
C LEU A 90 -3.98 22.49 -13.12
N ALA A 91 -5.16 22.50 -13.73
CA ALA A 91 -6.32 21.77 -13.23
C ALA A 91 -6.09 20.25 -13.25
N ALA A 92 -5.50 19.72 -14.32
CA ALA A 92 -5.14 18.31 -14.44
C ALA A 92 -4.08 17.93 -13.38
N GLY A 93 -3.04 18.75 -13.22
CA GLY A 93 -2.00 18.56 -12.20
C GLY A 93 -2.57 18.61 -10.78
N ALA A 94 -3.41 19.58 -10.47
CA ALA A 94 -4.09 19.69 -9.17
C ALA A 94 -5.00 18.48 -8.90
N GLY A 95 -5.77 18.03 -9.90
CA GLY A 95 -6.62 16.85 -9.80
C GLY A 95 -5.81 15.56 -9.58
N ALA A 96 -4.69 15.40 -10.28
CA ALA A 96 -3.77 14.28 -10.10
C ALA A 96 -3.14 14.29 -8.71
N PHE A 97 -2.64 15.45 -8.26
CA PHE A 97 -2.07 15.63 -6.93
C PHE A 97 -3.10 15.34 -5.84
N TRP A 98 -4.35 15.77 -6.02
CA TRP A 98 -5.41 15.56 -5.04
C TRP A 98 -5.83 14.08 -4.98
N ARG A 99 -5.92 13.40 -6.12
CA ARG A 99 -6.15 11.94 -6.18
C ARG A 99 -4.99 11.19 -5.52
N LEU A 100 -3.74 11.55 -5.81
CA LEU A 100 -2.57 10.95 -5.18
C LEU A 100 -2.59 11.18 -3.67
N ARG A 101 -2.86 12.40 -3.22
CA ARG A 101 -2.98 12.72 -1.80
C ARG A 101 -4.10 11.93 -1.12
N ARG A 102 -5.26 11.77 -1.75
CA ARG A 102 -6.36 10.94 -1.24
C ARG A 102 -6.00 9.46 -1.19
N ARG A 103 -5.28 8.95 -2.19
CA ARG A 103 -4.77 7.57 -2.20
C ARG A 103 -3.76 7.37 -1.08
N LEU A 104 -2.80 8.27 -0.91
CA LEU A 104 -1.77 8.19 0.13
C LEU A 104 -2.33 8.40 1.54
N SER A 105 -3.29 9.32 1.72
CA SER A 105 -3.97 9.51 3.01
C SER A 105 -4.95 8.39 3.33
N GLY A 106 -5.47 7.73 2.30
CA GLY A 106 -6.37 6.59 2.39
C GLY A 106 -5.66 5.24 2.40
N LEU A 107 -4.33 5.19 2.14
CA LEU A 107 -3.49 4.05 2.51
C LEU A 107 -3.41 4.12 4.04
N PRO A 108 -4.18 3.30 4.77
CA PRO A 108 -3.94 3.16 6.18
C PRO A 108 -2.51 2.66 6.30
N ARG A 109 -1.89 2.94 7.42
CA ARG A 109 -0.75 2.17 7.88
C ARG A 109 -1.21 0.71 8.05
N VAL A 110 -1.33 -0.06 6.95
CA VAL A 110 -1.84 -1.43 6.91
C VAL A 110 -1.02 -2.33 7.86
N PHE A 111 0.19 -1.89 8.20
CA PHE A 111 1.08 -2.54 9.15
C PHE A 111 1.04 -1.99 10.57
N SER A 112 0.47 -0.81 10.85
CA SER A 112 0.50 -0.30 12.24
C SER A 112 -0.54 -0.96 13.12
N GLN A 113 -1.71 -1.34 12.59
CA GLN A 113 -2.68 -2.11 13.36
C GLN A 113 -2.21 -3.55 13.52
N THR A 114 -1.74 -4.22 12.46
CA THR A 114 -1.20 -5.58 12.57
C THR A 114 0.09 -5.66 13.40
N ALA A 115 0.99 -4.66 13.33
CA ALA A 115 2.17 -4.62 14.20
C ALA A 115 1.83 -4.26 15.66
N ALA A 116 0.76 -3.49 15.89
CA ALA A 116 0.29 -3.22 17.25
C ALA A 116 -0.37 -4.46 17.86
N GLU A 117 -1.15 -5.23 17.08
CA GLU A 117 -1.72 -6.52 17.50
C GLU A 117 -0.61 -7.56 17.73
N LEU A 118 0.37 -7.70 16.83
CA LEU A 118 1.53 -8.59 17.02
C LEU A 118 2.39 -8.20 18.24
N ARG A 119 2.43 -6.92 18.60
CA ARG A 119 3.15 -6.46 19.80
C ARG A 119 2.40 -6.84 21.07
N LYS A 120 1.06 -6.77 21.07
CA LYS A 120 0.23 -7.24 22.16
C LYS A 120 0.36 -8.74 22.38
N ASP A 121 0.37 -9.53 21.31
CA ASP A 121 0.56 -10.98 21.42
C ASP A 121 1.94 -11.32 22.00
N ARG A 122 2.98 -10.54 21.67
CA ARG A 122 4.32 -10.70 22.25
C ARG A 122 4.46 -10.29 23.72
N GLU A 123 3.57 -9.45 24.23
CA GLU A 123 3.55 -9.06 25.65
C GLU A 123 2.75 -10.05 26.50
N CYS A 124 2.01 -10.97 25.87
CA CYS A 124 1.20 -11.99 26.54
C CYS A 124 1.87 -13.38 26.63
N PHE A 125 2.99 -13.58 25.92
CA PHE A 125 3.89 -14.73 26.05
C PHE A 125 5.12 -14.38 26.88
#